data_AF-A0A319C4L8-F1
#
_entry.id   AF-A0A319C4L8-F1
#
_cell.length_a   1.000
_cell.length_b   1.000
_cell.length_c   1.000
_cell.angle_alpha   90.00
_cell.angle_beta   90.00
_cell.angle_gamma   90.00
#
_symmetry.space_group_name_H-M   'P 1'
#
loop_
_entity.id
_entity.type
_entity.pdbx_description
1 polymer ?
#
loop_
_entity_poly.entity_id
_entity_poly.type
_entity_poly.pdbx_seq_one_letter_code
_entity_poly.pdbx_strand_id
1 'polypeptide(L)'
;MPFNKDRLYHWALHIGPKHSTAQSLGVRYHAKERLTVEGKSEFIFEESEVSPQMVLVCVAVAKILNKDRTVNILRDTAIGQDSPGWNCVSWVQEALHALNVDSRALGARIPDWERVRDAVMVYCQRKKDQHRFNGKGNFDKSVVPT
;
A
#
# COMPACT_ATOMS: atom_id res chain seq x y z
N MET A 1 14.66 16.70 11.98
CA MET A 1 14.22 15.37 11.50
C MET A 1 12.75 15.49 11.16
N PRO A 2 12.25 15.15 9.96
CA PRO A 2 10.82 15.28 9.71
C PRO A 2 10.08 14.27 10.59
N PHE A 3 9.07 14.75 11.31
CA PHE A 3 8.33 14.02 12.35
C PHE A 3 7.46 12.85 11.83
N ASN A 4 7.47 12.55 10.53
CA ASN A 4 6.72 11.42 9.98
C ASN A 4 7.42 10.83 8.75
N LYS A 5 8.22 9.77 8.95
CA LYS A 5 8.98 9.10 7.88
C LYS A 5 8.07 8.29 6.92
N ASP A 6 6.91 7.87 7.40
CA ASP A 6 5.87 7.18 6.64
C ASP A 6 5.27 8.05 5.52
N ARG A 7 5.20 9.37 5.71
CA ARG A 7 4.75 10.34 4.70
C ARG A 7 5.73 10.55 3.54
N LEU A 8 6.93 9.97 3.60
CA LEU A 8 7.92 10.05 2.51
C LEU A 8 7.59 9.14 1.33
N TYR A 9 6.69 8.18 1.53
CA TYR A 9 6.32 7.19 0.54
C TYR A 9 4.82 7.24 0.26
N HIS A 10 4.45 6.83 -0.94
CA HIS A 10 3.06 6.55 -1.27
C HIS A 10 2.67 5.15 -0.81
N TRP A 11 1.59 5.02 -0.04
CA TRP A 11 1.10 3.74 0.49
C TRP A 11 -0.14 3.27 -0.27
N ALA A 12 -0.23 1.96 -0.46
CA ALA A 12 -1.34 1.31 -1.13
C ALA A 12 -1.49 -0.14 -0.66
N LEU A 13 -2.70 -0.69 -0.77
CA LEU A 13 -2.94 -2.12 -0.59
C LEU A 13 -2.95 -2.81 -1.95
N HIS A 14 -2.37 -4.01 -2.01
CA HIS A 14 -2.35 -4.83 -3.21
C HIS A 14 -3.05 -6.16 -2.95
N ILE A 15 -3.93 -6.55 -3.86
CA ILE A 15 -4.51 -7.89 -3.90
C ILE A 15 -3.92 -8.60 -5.12
N GLY A 16 -3.08 -9.59 -4.84
CA GLY A 16 -2.36 -10.33 -5.86
C GLY A 16 -2.08 -11.78 -5.45
N PRO A 17 -1.52 -12.57 -6.36
CA PRO A 17 -1.11 -13.95 -6.06
C PRO A 17 -0.02 -13.97 -4.98
N LYS A 18 0.02 -15.05 -4.19
CA LYS A 18 1.03 -15.25 -3.13
C LYS A 18 2.47 -15.09 -3.64
N HIS A 19 2.71 -15.52 -4.89
CA HIS A 19 3.96 -15.33 -5.59
C HIS A 19 3.72 -14.33 -6.71
N SER A 20 4.22 -13.10 -6.54
CA SER A 20 4.21 -12.09 -7.60
C SER A 20 5.05 -12.59 -8.77
N THR A 21 4.52 -12.51 -9.99
CA THR A 21 5.31 -12.73 -11.20
C THR A 21 5.90 -11.41 -11.67
N ALA A 22 6.91 -11.46 -12.55
CA ALA A 22 7.46 -10.26 -13.19
C ALA A 22 6.41 -9.46 -14.02
N GLN A 23 5.23 -10.04 -14.25
CA GLN A 23 4.19 -9.49 -15.12
C GLN A 23 3.07 -8.78 -14.34
N SER A 24 2.79 -9.16 -13.09
CA SER A 24 1.70 -8.53 -12.33
C SER A 24 1.87 -8.67 -10.81
N LEU A 25 1.63 -7.56 -10.10
CA LEU A 25 1.44 -7.53 -8.65
C LEU A 25 -0.03 -7.72 -8.24
N GLY A 26 -0.92 -7.90 -9.21
CA GLY A 26 -2.36 -7.84 -9.01
C GLY A 26 -2.89 -6.40 -9.04
N VAL A 27 -3.97 -6.18 -8.31
CA VAL A 27 -4.71 -4.91 -8.32
C VAL A 27 -4.30 -4.07 -7.11
N ARG A 28 -3.98 -2.80 -7.36
CA ARG A 28 -3.64 -1.80 -6.35
C ARG A 28 -4.89 -1.00 -5.98
N TYR A 29 -5.06 -0.78 -4.68
CA TYR A 29 -6.13 -0.01 -4.06
C TYR A 29 -5.50 1.08 -3.21
N HIS A 30 -5.85 2.34 -3.47
CA HIS A 30 -5.32 3.46 -2.70
C HIS A 30 -6.14 4.74 -2.83
N ALA A 31 -5.97 5.61 -1.84
CA ALA A 31 -6.24 7.03 -2.03
C ALA A 31 -5.08 7.67 -2.81
N LYS A 32 -5.39 8.38 -3.87
CA LYS A 32 -4.45 9.08 -4.75
C LYS A 32 -4.73 10.56 -4.71
N GLU A 33 -3.70 11.35 -4.41
CA GLU A 33 -3.76 12.80 -4.54
C GLU A 33 -3.73 13.19 -6.03
N ARG A 34 -4.63 14.09 -6.43
CA ARG A 34 -4.64 14.72 -7.75
C ARG A 34 -4.92 16.21 -7.64
N LEU A 35 -4.41 16.98 -8.59
CA LEU A 35 -4.74 18.39 -8.73
C LEU A 35 -5.99 18.53 -9.61
N THR A 36 -6.96 19.28 -9.11
CA THR A 36 -8.14 19.69 -9.87
C THR A 36 -7.78 20.76 -10.91
N VAL A 37 -8.69 21.00 -11.86
CA VAL A 37 -8.54 22.09 -12.87
C VAL A 37 -8.40 23.45 -12.20
N GLU A 38 -8.98 23.63 -11.02
CA GLU A 38 -8.90 24.86 -10.21
C GLU A 38 -7.60 24.96 -9.38
N GLY A 39 -6.67 23.99 -9.51
CA GLY A 39 -5.42 23.95 -8.76
C GLY A 39 -5.55 23.52 -7.30
N LYS A 40 -6.73 23.10 -6.86
CA LYS A 40 -6.94 22.51 -5.52
C LYS A 40 -6.52 21.05 -5.52
N SER A 41 -5.93 20.59 -4.42
CA SER A 41 -5.62 19.18 -4.22
C SER A 41 -6.84 18.42 -3.72
N GLU A 42 -7.09 17.25 -4.31
CA GLU A 42 -8.08 16.31 -3.84
C GLU A 42 -7.57 14.87 -3.87
N PHE A 43 -8.12 14.06 -2.97
CA PHE A 43 -7.90 12.63 -2.94
C PHE A 43 -9.05 11.92 -3.63
N ILE A 44 -8.70 10.90 -4.41
CA ILE A 44 -9.67 9.97 -4.99
C ILE A 44 -9.27 8.54 -4.65
N PHE A 45 -10.27 7.67 -4.53
CA PHE A 45 -10.01 6.23 -4.54
C PHE A 45 -9.68 5.78 -5.96
N GLU A 46 -8.61 5.01 -6.13
CA GLU A 46 -8.23 4.36 -7.38
C GLU A 46 -8.03 2.86 -7.15
N GLU A 47 -8.63 2.06 -8.04
CA GLU A 47 -8.41 0.62 -8.18
C GLU A 47 -7.88 0.35 -9.59
N SER A 48 -6.63 -0.10 -9.71
CA SER A 48 -5.98 -0.32 -11.02
C SER A 48 -4.96 -1.45 -10.97
N GLU A 49 -4.74 -2.12 -12.09
CA GLU A 49 -3.58 -3.01 -12.22
C GLU A 49 -2.29 -2.19 -12.13
N VAL A 50 -1.30 -2.70 -11.40
CA VAL A 50 -0.02 -2.02 -11.24
C VAL A 50 1.12 -2.88 -11.76
N SER A 51 1.96 -2.25 -12.58
CA SER A 51 3.22 -2.83 -13.00
C SER A 51 4.17 -2.97 -11.78
N PRO A 52 4.87 -4.10 -11.63
CA PRO A 52 5.92 -4.27 -10.62
C PRO A 52 6.95 -3.14 -10.60
N GLN A 53 7.25 -2.52 -11.74
CA GLN A 53 8.26 -1.46 -11.83
C GLN A 53 7.83 -0.14 -11.15
N MET A 54 6.53 0.01 -10.85
CA MET A 54 5.97 1.20 -10.19
C MET A 54 5.86 1.06 -8.66
N VAL A 55 6.37 -0.04 -8.09
CA VAL A 55 6.29 -0.32 -6.64
C VAL A 55 7.68 -0.42 -6.03
N LEU A 56 7.91 0.35 -4.97
CA LEU A 56 9.20 0.43 -4.29
C LEU A 56 9.51 -0.83 -3.46
N VAL A 57 8.55 -1.23 -2.63
CA VAL A 57 8.56 -2.47 -1.85
C VAL A 57 7.13 -2.99 -1.72
N CYS A 58 6.99 -4.29 -1.51
CA CYS A 58 5.74 -4.94 -1.12
C CYS A 58 5.98 -5.73 0.17
N VAL A 59 4.99 -5.80 1.06
CA VAL A 59 5.07 -6.65 2.27
C VAL A 59 3.75 -7.38 2.42
N ALA A 60 3.79 -8.70 2.51
CA ALA A 60 2.59 -9.52 2.69
C ALA A 60 2.08 -9.39 4.14
N VAL A 61 0.85 -8.88 4.30
CA VAL A 61 0.24 -8.62 5.61
C VAL A 61 -0.92 -9.55 5.97
N ALA A 62 -1.55 -10.19 4.98
CA ALA A 62 -2.71 -11.05 5.20
C ALA A 62 -2.90 -12.10 4.09
N LYS A 63 -3.64 -13.17 4.42
CA LYS A 63 -4.23 -14.12 3.46
C LYS A 63 -5.69 -13.75 3.22
N ILE A 64 -6.11 -13.77 1.96
CA ILE A 64 -7.48 -13.51 1.57
C ILE A 64 -8.29 -14.81 1.61
N LEU A 65 -9.42 -14.80 2.29
CA LEU A 65 -10.41 -15.89 2.29
C LEU A 65 -11.54 -15.63 1.30
N ASN A 66 -12.02 -14.38 1.25
CA ASN A 66 -13.08 -13.96 0.34
C ASN A 66 -12.66 -12.67 -0.38
N LYS A 67 -12.31 -12.82 -1.66
CA LYS A 67 -11.80 -11.73 -2.50
C LYS A 67 -12.84 -10.63 -2.68
N ASP A 68 -14.05 -10.97 -3.09
CA ASP A 68 -15.10 -9.98 -3.38
C ASP A 68 -15.44 -9.15 -2.15
N ARG A 69 -15.53 -9.81 -0.98
CA ARG A 69 -15.72 -9.12 0.29
C ARG A 69 -14.57 -8.18 0.63
N THR A 70 -13.33 -8.64 0.44
CA THR A 70 -12.14 -7.82 0.67
C THR A 70 -12.19 -6.58 -0.22
N VAL A 71 -12.46 -6.75 -1.52
CA VAL A 71 -12.56 -5.66 -2.50
C VAL A 71 -13.67 -4.68 -2.14
N ASN A 72 -14.85 -5.18 -1.74
CA ASN A 72 -15.95 -4.31 -1.33
C ASN A 72 -15.58 -3.46 -0.10
N ILE A 73 -14.95 -4.05 0.92
CA ILE A 73 -14.47 -3.29 2.09
C ILE A 73 -13.47 -2.20 1.69
N LEU A 74 -12.55 -2.50 0.76
CA LEU A 74 -11.61 -1.50 0.26
C LEU A 74 -12.32 -0.36 -0.49
N ARG A 75 -13.30 -0.67 -1.34
CA ARG A 75 -14.10 0.33 -2.07
C ARG A 75 -14.96 1.19 -1.14
N ASP A 76 -15.47 0.60 -0.06
CA ASP A 76 -16.31 1.27 0.94
C ASP A 76 -15.49 2.09 1.95
N THR A 77 -14.15 1.97 1.95
CA THR A 77 -13.29 2.78 2.82
C THR A 77 -13.30 4.24 2.36
N ALA A 78 -13.75 5.12 3.25
CA ALA A 78 -13.98 6.53 2.96
C ALA A 78 -12.70 7.29 2.54
N ILE A 79 -12.88 8.32 1.71
CA ILE A 79 -11.85 9.30 1.41
C ILE A 79 -12.03 10.51 2.33
N GLY A 80 -11.04 10.78 3.18
CA GLY A 80 -11.03 11.89 4.14
C GLY A 80 -10.64 13.23 3.52
N GLN A 81 -11.29 13.63 2.43
CA GLN A 81 -10.97 14.84 1.63
C GLN A 81 -10.78 16.11 2.48
N ASP A 82 -11.60 16.29 3.50
CA ASP A 82 -11.61 17.51 4.34
C ASP A 82 -10.94 17.31 5.72
N SER A 83 -10.31 16.16 5.95
CA SER A 83 -9.69 15.85 7.24
C SER A 83 -8.24 16.33 7.30
N PRO A 84 -7.88 17.28 8.20
CA PRO A 84 -6.52 17.78 8.30
C PRO A 84 -5.50 16.67 8.54
N GLY A 85 -4.47 16.60 7.70
CA GLY A 85 -3.41 15.61 7.81
C GLY A 85 -3.72 14.25 7.18
N TRP A 86 -4.95 14.04 6.68
CA TRP A 86 -5.34 12.83 5.98
C TRP A 86 -4.59 12.68 4.65
N ASN A 87 -4.25 11.44 4.31
CA ASN A 87 -3.49 11.09 3.12
C ASN A 87 -3.62 9.58 2.81
N CYS A 88 -2.83 9.09 1.85
CA CYS A 88 -2.82 7.67 1.49
C CYS A 88 -2.42 6.72 2.65
N VAL A 89 -1.60 7.16 3.59
CA VAL A 89 -1.26 6.39 4.80
C VAL A 89 -2.49 6.22 5.69
N SER A 90 -3.23 7.32 5.89
CA SER A 90 -4.49 7.33 6.66
C SER A 90 -5.51 6.37 6.04
N TRP A 91 -5.69 6.41 4.72
CA TRP A 91 -6.57 5.49 4.00
C TRP A 91 -6.15 4.01 4.19
N VAL A 92 -4.86 3.68 4.08
CA VAL A 92 -4.39 2.29 4.29
C VAL A 92 -4.65 1.83 5.73
N GLN A 93 -4.43 2.69 6.71
CA GLN A 93 -4.71 2.40 8.12
C GLN A 93 -6.20 2.12 8.35
N GLU A 94 -7.08 2.96 7.82
CA GLU A 94 -8.54 2.81 7.92
C GLU A 94 -9.04 1.54 7.19
N ALA A 95 -8.54 1.28 5.98
CA ALA A 95 -8.87 0.09 5.21
C ALA A 95 -8.43 -1.20 5.92
N LEU A 96 -7.21 -1.22 6.48
CA LEU A 96 -6.73 -2.35 7.27
C LEU A 96 -7.56 -2.54 8.53
N HIS A 97 -7.96 -1.45 9.21
CA HIS A 97 -8.84 -1.54 10.36
C HIS A 97 -10.19 -2.18 9.97
N ALA A 98 -10.85 -1.70 8.92
CA ALA A 98 -12.12 -2.25 8.43
C ALA A 98 -12.00 -3.74 8.05
N LEU A 99 -10.93 -4.12 7.37
CA LEU A 99 -10.64 -5.51 7.04
C LEU A 99 -10.40 -6.40 8.27
N ASN A 100 -9.86 -5.84 9.35
CA ASN A 100 -9.58 -6.58 10.59
C ASN A 100 -10.82 -6.76 11.46
N VAL A 101 -11.71 -5.77 11.46
CA VAL A 101 -13.05 -5.85 12.08
C VAL A 101 -13.89 -6.92 11.37
N ASP A 102 -13.72 -7.06 10.07
CA ASP A 102 -14.38 -8.10 9.31
C ASP A 102 -13.78 -9.51 9.56
N SER A 103 -14.60 -10.43 10.07
CA SER A 103 -14.17 -11.79 10.41
C SER A 103 -14.15 -12.78 9.23
N ARG A 104 -14.55 -12.36 8.02
CA ARG A 104 -14.81 -13.28 6.88
C ARG A 104 -14.00 -12.95 5.61
N ALA A 105 -13.40 -11.77 5.53
CA ALA A 105 -12.60 -11.35 4.39
C ALA A 105 -11.20 -11.97 4.43
N LEU A 106 -10.56 -11.94 5.61
CA LEU A 106 -9.17 -12.32 5.80
C LEU A 106 -9.00 -13.53 6.71
N GLY A 107 -7.99 -14.35 6.40
CA GLY A 107 -7.55 -15.47 7.22
C GLY A 107 -6.43 -15.04 8.16
N ALA A 108 -5.28 -15.73 8.08
CA ALA A 108 -4.06 -15.31 8.78
C ALA A 108 -3.67 -13.89 8.38
N ARG A 109 -3.50 -12.99 9.36
CA ARG A 109 -3.27 -11.56 9.15
C ARG A 109 -2.50 -10.91 10.29
N ILE A 110 -1.91 -9.75 10.02
CA ILE A 110 -1.34 -8.84 11.03
C ILE A 110 -2.36 -7.73 11.29
N PRO A 111 -3.01 -7.68 12.46
CA PRO A 111 -4.07 -6.73 12.72
C PRO A 111 -3.58 -5.33 13.10
N ASP A 112 -2.33 -5.23 13.56
CA ASP A 112 -1.75 -4.03 14.14
C ASP A 112 -1.10 -3.15 13.07
N TRP A 113 -1.61 -1.92 12.92
CA TRP A 113 -1.11 -0.95 11.96
C TRP A 113 0.34 -0.57 12.23
N GLU A 114 0.72 -0.33 13.48
CA GLU A 114 2.08 0.11 13.83
C GLU A 114 3.11 -0.96 13.44
N ARG A 115 2.79 -2.24 13.70
CA ARG A 115 3.62 -3.38 13.31
C ARG A 115 3.76 -3.51 11.79
N VAL A 116 2.67 -3.29 11.03
CA VAL A 116 2.73 -3.26 9.56
C VAL A 116 3.63 -2.11 9.10
N ARG A 117 3.37 -0.90 9.61
CA ARG A 117 4.11 0.31 9.26
C ARG A 117 5.61 0.15 9.51
N ASP A 118 5.96 -0.27 10.71
CA ASP A 118 7.35 -0.38 11.14
C ASP A 118 8.09 -1.46 10.35
N ALA A 119 7.44 -2.60 10.08
CA ALA A 119 8.02 -3.65 9.24
C ALA A 119 8.30 -3.16 7.81
N VAL A 120 7.37 -2.43 7.20
CA VAL A 120 7.54 -1.84 5.86
C VAL A 120 8.68 -0.82 5.87
N MET A 121 8.73 0.08 6.86
CA MET A 121 9.76 1.13 6.94
C MET A 121 11.16 0.56 7.19
N VAL A 122 11.29 -0.44 8.07
CA VAL A 122 12.54 -1.19 8.27
C VAL A 122 12.94 -1.88 6.96
N TYR A 123 11.98 -2.46 6.22
CA TYR A 123 12.28 -3.12 4.96
C TYR A 123 12.74 -2.14 3.87
N CYS A 124 12.08 -1.00 3.73
CA CYS A 124 12.49 0.10 2.86
C CYS A 124 13.93 0.54 3.16
N GLN A 125 14.25 0.78 4.43
CA GLN A 125 15.59 1.19 4.83
C GLN A 125 16.64 0.12 4.49
N ARG A 126 16.37 -1.15 4.82
CA ARG A 126 17.24 -2.27 4.45
C ARG A 126 17.50 -2.34 2.94
N LYS A 127 16.48 -2.13 2.11
CA LYS A 127 16.65 -2.13 0.64
C LYS A 127 17.43 -0.93 0.14
N LYS A 128 17.27 0.24 0.76
CA LYS A 128 18.07 1.42 0.47
C LYS A 128 19.55 1.18 0.77
N ASP A 129 19.86 0.60 1.93
CA ASP A 129 21.22 0.27 2.36
C ASP A 129 21.87 -0.79 1.46
N GLN A 130 21.07 -1.70 0.93
CA GLN A 130 21.48 -2.67 -0.09
C GLN A 130 21.67 -2.05 -1.48
N HIS A 131 21.53 -0.74 -1.66
CA HIS A 131 21.64 -0.08 -2.97
C HIS A 131 20.59 -0.51 -4.00
N ARG A 132 19.43 -1.00 -3.53
CA ARG A 132 18.36 -1.52 -4.41
C ARG A 132 17.81 -0.47 -5.37
N PHE A 133 17.75 0.80 -4.94
CA PHE A 133 17.05 1.87 -5.64
C PHE A 133 17.98 2.89 -6.32
N ASN A 134 19.29 2.82 -6.09
CA ASN A 134 20.26 3.82 -6.59
C ASN A 134 21.21 3.27 -7.67
N GLY A 135 20.96 2.06 -8.16
CA GLY A 135 21.72 1.44 -9.25
C GLY A 135 23.11 0.92 -8.90
N LYS A 136 23.54 1.00 -7.63
CA LYS A 136 24.85 0.49 -7.19
C LYS A 136 24.83 -1.00 -6.77
N GLY A 137 23.66 -1.60 -6.61
CA GLY A 137 23.51 -3.03 -6.29
C GLY A 137 23.21 -3.90 -7.50
N ASN A 138 23.50 -5.20 -7.41
CA ASN A 138 23.19 -6.20 -8.44
C ASN A 138 21.83 -6.86 -8.17
N PHE A 139 20.74 -6.22 -8.59
CA PHE A 139 19.37 -6.72 -8.43
C PHE A 139 18.62 -6.68 -9.75
N ASP A 140 17.79 -7.70 -10.00
CA ASP A 140 16.82 -7.67 -11.08
C ASP A 140 15.79 -6.56 -10.83
N LYS A 141 15.83 -5.49 -11.63
CA LYS A 141 14.93 -4.32 -11.51
C LYS A 141 13.51 -4.62 -11.97
N SER A 142 13.26 -5.77 -12.61
CA SER A 142 11.91 -6.19 -13.01
C SER A 142 11.10 -6.77 -11.84
N VAL A 143 11.76 -7.14 -10.73
CA VAL A 143 11.13 -7.81 -9.57
C VAL A 143 10.97 -6.86 -8.40
N VAL A 144 9.77 -6.83 -7.83
CA VAL A 144 9.49 -6.00 -6.64
C VAL A 144 10.13 -6.62 -5.39
N PRO A 145 10.86 -5.84 -4.58
CA PRO A 145 11.34 -6.32 -3.29
C PRO A 145 10.13 -6.68 -2.41
N THR A 146 10.00 -7.96 -2.06
CA THR A 146 8.92 -8.49 -1.20
C THR A 146 9.48 -9.07 0.09
#